data_AF-A0A034V3X2-F1
#
_entry.id   AF-A0A034V3X2-F1
#
_cell.length_a   1.000
_cell.length_b   1.000
_cell.length_c   1.000
_cell.angle_alpha   90.00
_cell.angle_beta   90.00
_cell.angle_gamma   90.00
#
_symmetry.space_group_name_H-M   'P 1'
#
loop_
_entity.id
_entity.type
_entity.pdbx_description
1 polymer ?
#
loop_
_entity_poly.entity_id
_entity_poly.type
_entity_poly.pdbx_seq_one_letter_code
_entity_poly.pdbx_strand_id
1 'polypeptide(L)'
;MDFELFNFDEDDDLLSTACIEATQGQLTAPQQTQPFDGVVEETVLPELQCSGEDTTHAKFASEGFVRSGFMLTRPEYAWRDASAGLTLTEFEFGLKQLLGHNNVQYLIGTSCMHIQHLWASVRQPLNTNDTYNHRQRRKEVTHMFYWMLLHITDEQWTFLRPSLESIRHLVNRTTEADTWKLIYFASSCKGNDCNAAAYHLLHGVLEWKLLDLCILYKFELCAPKVLLDDNAKPSSAFINQLTLLFEDLITCSLYLYGKKRPAELLYASPFPCTCIKECWLYVQLALQKWSLTTFAVATEQLTFWQLFNETITKFKSKLDKFSLTTLSLAEFTNWLLHALVRLFGYRSNGQYVGPRYERALADTAENVDALEQCTQQFLNGNPSEEQTRVYICLLMPTLLNWWRPRVAIPVLLWEHFHKRLNTSFYAAGSAPSNLAVACASGKAYVERYRALLKQEELTADANLSSYTLFTILLGKNLMRLLESSATRHQAQKLLGRIYTKFSAQKFLALNEMGIHHLIELFLALAICGDFEELAPKLSAKLLSIALDKIPAGRQIAVAKGHMALLILYAERRCEIGEYATKLLQQLTAINNDLSVSKVLADGLLEIFMHADDFRRGEHLLIDA
;
A
#
# COMPACT_ATOMS: atom_id res chain seq x y z
N MET A 1 29.29 14.89 17.67
CA MET A 1 30.59 15.31 17.13
C MET A 1 30.39 15.53 15.64
N ASP A 2 30.50 16.80 15.26
CA ASP A 2 30.74 17.43 13.96
C ASP A 2 30.23 16.72 12.69
N PHE A 3 29.17 17.30 12.12
CA PHE A 3 28.62 16.99 10.80
C PHE A 3 28.97 18.14 9.84
N GLU A 4 30.13 18.07 9.19
CA GLU A 4 30.40 18.83 7.97
C GLU A 4 31.38 18.02 7.10
N LEU A 5 30.87 17.30 6.09
CA LEU A 5 31.61 16.89 4.89
C LEU A 5 30.70 16.13 3.92
N PHE A 6 29.90 16.87 3.15
CA PHE A 6 29.49 16.49 1.82
C PHE A 6 29.50 17.76 0.96
N ASN A 7 30.64 18.04 0.33
CA ASN A 7 30.67 18.94 -0.82
C ASN A 7 30.00 18.19 -1.97
N PHE A 8 28.81 18.67 -2.37
CA PHE A 8 28.22 18.30 -3.64
C PHE A 8 28.86 19.16 -4.72
N ASP A 9 29.35 18.51 -5.77
CA ASP A 9 29.87 19.17 -6.96
C ASP A 9 28.76 20.07 -7.55
N GLU A 10 29.11 21.34 -7.71
CA GLU A 10 28.29 22.40 -8.29
C GLU A 10 28.13 22.14 -9.79
N ASP A 11 26.95 21.64 -10.22
CA ASP A 11 26.46 21.83 -11.61
C ASP A 11 24.97 21.47 -11.85
N ASP A 12 24.21 21.03 -10.83
CA ASP A 12 22.77 20.68 -11.00
C ASP A 12 21.77 21.69 -10.38
N ASP A 13 22.25 22.85 -9.91
CA ASP A 13 21.47 23.76 -9.03
C ASP A 13 20.68 24.88 -9.73
N LEU A 14 20.44 24.80 -11.04
CA LEU A 14 19.72 25.86 -11.78
C LEU A 14 18.23 25.60 -12.06
N LEU A 15 17.65 24.47 -11.64
CA LEU A 15 16.25 24.14 -11.93
C LEU A 15 15.37 23.80 -10.71
N SER A 16 15.94 23.73 -9.51
CA SER A 16 15.24 23.29 -8.28
C SER A 16 14.98 24.40 -7.25
N THR A 17 15.59 25.58 -7.38
CA THR A 17 15.68 26.59 -6.31
C THR A 17 14.65 27.73 -6.36
N ALA A 18 13.64 27.68 -7.23
CA ALA A 18 12.71 28.80 -7.39
C ALA A 18 11.36 28.70 -6.64
N CYS A 19 11.11 27.67 -5.81
CA CYS A 19 9.77 27.48 -5.19
C CYS A 19 9.79 27.01 -3.73
N ILE A 20 10.68 27.53 -2.88
CA ILE A 20 10.59 27.30 -1.43
C ILE A 20 10.87 28.60 -0.67
N GLU A 21 9.83 29.37 -0.38
CA GLU A 21 9.82 30.28 0.77
C GLU A 21 8.53 30.10 1.60
N ALA A 22 8.78 29.69 2.85
CA ALA A 22 8.04 29.90 4.09
C ALA A 22 6.50 29.89 4.11
N THR A 23 5.95 28.93 4.85
CA THR A 23 4.86 29.24 5.80
C THR A 23 4.94 28.36 7.04
N GLN A 24 5.78 28.77 8.00
CA GLN A 24 5.54 28.48 9.42
C GLN A 24 4.56 29.54 9.94
N GLY A 25 3.39 29.12 10.41
CA GLY A 25 2.36 30.01 10.94
C GLY A 25 1.21 29.27 11.62
N GLN A 26 1.42 29.02 12.91
CA GLN A 26 0.41 28.87 13.99
C GLN A 26 -0.66 27.76 13.90
N LEU A 27 -0.41 26.74 14.72
CA LEU A 27 -1.37 25.78 15.26
C LEU A 27 -2.42 26.47 16.15
N THR A 28 -3.70 26.28 15.84
CA THR A 28 -4.78 26.32 16.84
C THR A 28 -5.82 25.22 16.55
N ALA A 29 -6.25 24.55 17.62
CA ALA A 29 -7.12 23.38 17.65
C ALA A 29 -8.58 23.66 17.19
N PRO A 30 -9.40 22.62 16.93
CA PRO A 30 -10.63 22.74 16.14
C PRO A 30 -11.80 23.29 16.97
N GLN A 31 -12.49 24.31 16.46
CA GLN A 31 -13.79 24.73 16.97
C GLN A 31 -14.94 24.00 16.27
N GLN A 32 -15.93 23.67 17.09
CA GLN A 32 -17.12 22.89 16.80
C GLN A 32 -18.09 23.60 15.84
N THR A 33 -18.73 22.79 15.00
CA THR A 33 -20.06 22.95 14.39
C THR A 33 -20.76 24.31 14.50
N GLN A 34 -20.92 24.98 13.35
CA GLN A 34 -22.03 25.90 13.09
C GLN A 34 -22.83 25.41 11.87
N PRO A 35 -24.17 25.61 11.86
CA PRO A 35 -25.04 25.17 10.78
C PRO A 35 -24.86 26.08 9.56
N PHE A 36 -24.78 25.47 8.37
CA PHE A 36 -24.67 26.17 7.09
C PHE A 36 -25.98 26.90 6.78
N ASP A 37 -25.92 28.23 6.74
CA ASP A 37 -26.94 29.07 6.11
C ASP A 37 -26.89 28.89 4.58
N GLY A 38 -28.07 28.85 3.96
CA GLY A 38 -28.28 28.43 2.58
C GLY A 38 -27.79 29.41 1.52
N VAL A 39 -26.55 29.24 1.08
CA VAL A 39 -26.10 29.67 -0.24
C VAL A 39 -26.18 28.45 -1.16
N VAL A 40 -27.01 28.53 -2.19
CA VAL A 40 -27.00 27.55 -3.29
C VAL A 40 -25.66 27.74 -3.99
N GLU A 41 -24.67 26.92 -3.68
CA GLU A 41 -23.41 26.88 -4.42
C GLU A 41 -23.73 26.63 -5.90
N GLU A 42 -23.24 27.50 -6.76
CA GLU A 42 -23.37 27.35 -8.21
C GLU A 42 -22.76 26.01 -8.62
N THR A 43 -23.55 25.12 -9.22
CA THR A 43 -23.07 23.78 -9.56
C THR A 43 -22.01 23.89 -10.66
N VAL A 44 -20.74 23.72 -10.31
CA VAL A 44 -19.62 23.71 -11.27
C VAL A 44 -19.39 22.29 -11.80
N LEU A 45 -19.01 22.17 -13.08
CA LEU A 45 -18.63 20.89 -13.66
C LEU A 45 -17.32 20.38 -13.05
N PRO A 46 -17.25 19.11 -12.63
CA PRO A 46 -16.04 18.60 -12.01
C PRO A 46 -14.85 18.60 -12.97
N GLU A 47 -13.69 19.04 -12.48
CA GLU A 47 -12.43 18.99 -13.21
C GLU A 47 -11.34 18.45 -12.28
N LEU A 48 -10.35 17.73 -12.83
CA LEU A 48 -9.17 17.37 -12.06
C LEU A 48 -8.38 18.64 -11.71
N GLN A 49 -8.30 18.93 -10.41
CA GLN A 49 -7.57 20.07 -9.87
C GLN A 49 -6.42 19.56 -8.98
N CYS A 50 -5.20 19.67 -9.49
CA CYS A 50 -4.02 19.20 -8.80
C CYS A 50 -3.69 20.10 -7.59
N SER A 51 -3.28 19.49 -6.49
CA SER A 51 -2.75 20.21 -5.32
C SER A 51 -1.25 19.95 -5.11
N GLY A 52 -0.57 19.43 -6.14
CA GLY A 52 0.84 19.04 -6.09
C GLY A 52 1.04 17.54 -5.88
N GLU A 53 2.22 17.18 -5.38
CA GLU A 53 2.59 15.80 -5.06
C GLU A 53 1.66 15.20 -4.01
N ASP A 54 1.30 13.91 -4.16
CA ASP A 54 0.47 13.26 -3.16
C ASP A 54 1.28 12.97 -1.89
N THR A 55 0.66 13.29 -0.75
CA THR A 55 1.18 12.97 0.57
C THR A 55 0.12 12.20 1.37
N THR A 56 0.51 11.61 2.48
CA THR A 56 -0.41 10.93 3.41
C THR A 56 -1.55 11.82 3.90
N HIS A 57 -1.37 13.15 3.88
CA HIS A 57 -2.34 14.14 4.37
C HIS A 57 -3.04 14.93 3.26
N ALA A 58 -2.67 14.69 2.00
CA ALA A 58 -3.25 15.41 0.87
C ALA A 58 -4.75 15.13 0.75
N LYS A 59 -5.54 16.19 0.63
CA LYS A 59 -7.00 16.14 0.46
C LYS A 59 -7.35 16.25 -1.02
N PHE A 60 -8.44 15.61 -1.43
CA PHE A 60 -9.00 15.81 -2.76
C PHE A 60 -9.60 17.22 -2.88
N ALA A 61 -9.48 17.80 -4.07
CA ALA A 61 -10.10 19.09 -4.40
C ALA A 61 -11.63 19.00 -4.26
N SER A 62 -12.28 20.06 -3.78
CA SER A 62 -13.74 20.13 -3.64
C SER A 62 -14.44 19.99 -4.99
N GLU A 63 -13.86 20.60 -6.02
CA GLU A 63 -14.35 20.59 -7.41
C GLU A 63 -13.93 19.34 -8.19
N GLY A 64 -13.19 18.41 -7.55
CA GLY A 64 -12.78 17.15 -8.16
C GLY A 64 -13.94 16.16 -8.33
N PHE A 65 -13.75 15.17 -9.19
CA PHE A 65 -14.73 14.12 -9.49
C PHE A 65 -15.24 13.36 -8.25
N VAL A 66 -14.39 13.09 -7.26
CA VAL A 66 -14.77 12.31 -6.09
C VAL A 66 -15.54 13.16 -5.08
N ARG A 67 -15.06 14.37 -4.76
CA ARG A 67 -15.71 15.22 -3.74
C ARG A 67 -16.98 15.88 -4.22
N SER A 68 -17.09 16.17 -5.52
CA SER A 68 -18.34 16.62 -6.14
C SER A 68 -19.43 15.52 -6.14
N GLY A 69 -19.08 14.29 -5.78
CA GLY A 69 -20.01 13.17 -5.79
C GLY A 69 -20.40 12.76 -7.21
N PHE A 70 -19.57 13.04 -8.22
CA PHE A 70 -19.84 12.73 -9.63
C PHE A 70 -20.34 11.30 -9.85
N MET A 71 -19.75 10.34 -9.15
CA MET A 71 -20.16 8.93 -9.21
C MET A 71 -21.37 8.59 -8.35
N LEU A 72 -21.76 9.39 -7.37
CA LEU A 72 -22.89 9.12 -6.49
C LEU A 72 -24.20 9.59 -7.12
N THR A 73 -24.19 10.79 -7.68
CA THR A 73 -25.31 11.36 -8.41
C THR A 73 -25.38 10.75 -9.81
N ARG A 74 -26.58 10.71 -10.39
CA ARG A 74 -26.74 10.46 -11.83
C ARG A 74 -26.30 11.73 -12.56
N PRO A 75 -25.11 11.75 -13.23
CA PRO A 75 -24.54 12.99 -13.74
C PRO A 75 -25.48 13.74 -14.68
N GLU A 76 -26.30 12.99 -15.42
CA GLU A 76 -27.31 13.48 -16.36
C GLU A 76 -28.39 14.37 -15.73
N TYR A 77 -28.54 14.38 -14.40
CA TYR A 77 -29.46 15.28 -13.68
C TYR A 77 -28.73 16.37 -12.89
N ALA A 78 -27.63 16.04 -12.23
CA ALA A 78 -26.97 16.98 -11.32
C ALA A 78 -26.23 18.13 -12.03
N TRP A 79 -25.68 17.89 -13.22
CA TRP A 79 -24.87 18.88 -13.97
C TRP A 79 -25.50 19.31 -15.30
N ARG A 80 -26.75 18.93 -15.56
CA ARG A 80 -27.41 19.30 -16.82
C ARG A 80 -27.58 20.81 -16.96
N ASP A 81 -27.96 21.50 -15.88
CA ASP A 81 -28.15 22.96 -15.90
C ASP A 81 -26.80 23.70 -15.95
N ALA A 82 -25.81 23.23 -15.18
CA ALA A 82 -24.43 23.71 -15.24
C ALA A 82 -23.83 23.60 -16.65
N SER A 83 -24.13 22.52 -17.36
CA SER A 83 -23.65 22.30 -18.73
C SER A 83 -24.43 23.08 -19.80
N ALA A 84 -25.62 23.59 -19.49
CA ALA A 84 -26.43 24.35 -20.44
C ALA A 84 -25.87 25.75 -20.73
N GLY A 85 -25.09 26.31 -19.80
CA GLY A 85 -24.40 27.59 -19.94
C GLY A 85 -22.97 27.52 -20.49
N LEU A 86 -22.51 26.35 -20.97
CA LEU A 86 -21.13 26.20 -21.42
C LEU A 86 -20.87 26.85 -22.77
N THR A 87 -19.82 27.65 -22.82
CA THR A 87 -19.13 27.99 -24.06
C THR A 87 -18.23 26.82 -24.47
N LEU A 88 -18.56 26.14 -25.57
CA LEU A 88 -17.81 24.96 -26.06
C LEU A 88 -16.59 25.33 -26.93
N THR A 89 -16.65 26.49 -27.60
CA THR A 89 -15.57 27.06 -28.40
C THR A 89 -15.70 28.58 -28.40
N GLU A 90 -14.70 29.30 -28.90
CA GLU A 90 -14.75 30.75 -29.12
C GLU A 90 -16.00 31.25 -29.88
N PHE A 91 -16.61 30.38 -30.70
CA PHE A 91 -17.81 30.71 -31.49
C PHE A 91 -19.15 30.65 -30.73
N GLU A 92 -19.14 30.59 -29.38
CA GLU A 92 -20.33 30.61 -28.51
C GLU A 92 -21.50 29.74 -29.02
N PHE A 93 -21.22 28.47 -29.36
CA PHE A 93 -22.29 27.56 -29.76
C PHE A 93 -23.24 27.30 -28.60
N GLY A 94 -24.49 27.74 -28.74
CA GLY A 94 -25.55 27.40 -27.80
C GLY A 94 -26.03 25.95 -27.99
N LEU A 95 -26.50 25.31 -26.92
CA LEU A 95 -26.87 23.89 -26.90
C LEU A 95 -27.88 23.47 -28.00
N LYS A 96 -28.77 24.39 -28.39
CA LYS A 96 -29.77 24.19 -29.46
C LYS A 96 -29.17 24.15 -30.87
N GLN A 97 -28.01 24.78 -31.08
CA GLN A 97 -27.31 24.81 -32.37
C GLN A 97 -26.52 23.51 -32.62
N LEU A 98 -26.32 22.69 -31.58
CA LEU A 98 -25.53 21.45 -31.63
C LEU A 98 -26.34 20.22 -32.06
N LEU A 99 -27.59 20.42 -32.48
CA LEU A 99 -28.42 19.36 -33.06
C LEU A 99 -28.06 19.04 -34.53
N GLY A 100 -27.27 19.91 -35.18
CA GLY A 100 -26.81 19.70 -36.56
C GLY A 100 -25.48 18.92 -36.63
N HIS A 101 -25.44 17.88 -37.47
CA HIS A 101 -24.27 17.02 -37.67
C HIS A 101 -22.97 17.80 -37.95
N ASN A 102 -23.02 18.86 -38.75
CA ASN A 102 -21.84 19.66 -39.11
C ASN A 102 -21.23 20.41 -37.92
N ASN A 103 -22.06 20.91 -37.00
CA ASN A 103 -21.59 21.63 -35.83
C ASN A 103 -20.89 20.68 -34.85
N VAL A 104 -21.41 19.44 -34.72
CA VAL A 104 -20.77 18.43 -33.88
C VAL A 104 -19.43 17.98 -34.46
N GLN A 105 -19.35 17.76 -35.79
CA GLN A 105 -18.06 17.43 -36.43
C GLN A 105 -17.04 18.57 -36.28
N TYR A 106 -17.48 19.83 -36.34
CA TYR A 106 -16.63 20.99 -36.08
C TYR A 106 -16.08 20.98 -34.63
N LEU A 107 -16.94 20.76 -33.63
CA LEU A 107 -16.52 20.67 -32.22
C LEU A 107 -15.52 19.53 -31.99
N ILE A 108 -15.77 18.37 -32.59
CA ILE A 108 -14.88 17.22 -32.49
C ILE A 108 -13.54 17.52 -33.17
N GLY A 109 -13.56 18.12 -34.37
CA GLY A 109 -12.35 18.57 -35.06
C GLY A 109 -11.55 19.56 -34.22
N THR A 110 -12.21 20.54 -33.62
CA THR A 110 -11.60 21.54 -32.72
C THR A 110 -10.99 20.87 -31.49
N SER A 111 -11.70 19.91 -30.88
CA SER A 111 -11.19 19.15 -29.73
C SER A 111 -9.95 18.33 -30.10
N CYS A 112 -9.95 17.66 -31.25
CA CYS A 112 -8.78 16.97 -31.78
C CYS A 112 -7.58 17.91 -31.97
N MET A 113 -7.81 19.10 -32.53
CA MET A 113 -6.75 20.11 -32.67
C MET A 113 -6.19 20.56 -31.32
N HIS A 114 -7.04 20.76 -30.31
CA HIS A 114 -6.61 21.16 -28.97
C HIS A 114 -5.77 20.09 -28.28
N ILE A 115 -6.17 18.82 -28.39
CA ILE A 115 -5.39 17.68 -27.89
C ILE A 115 -4.03 17.61 -28.59
N GLN A 116 -4.00 17.71 -29.92
CA GLN A 116 -2.76 17.69 -30.71
C GLN A 116 -1.85 18.86 -30.38
N HIS A 117 -2.39 20.06 -30.18
CA HIS A 117 -1.63 21.23 -29.80
C HIS A 117 -0.98 21.07 -28.43
N LEU A 118 -1.74 20.61 -27.42
CA LEU A 118 -1.20 20.32 -26.10
C LEU A 118 -0.09 19.26 -26.18
N TRP A 119 -0.31 18.20 -26.97
CA TRP A 119 0.67 17.14 -27.17
C TRP A 119 1.95 17.62 -27.86
N ALA A 120 1.83 18.43 -28.91
CA ALA A 120 2.97 19.03 -29.61
C ALA A 120 3.77 19.96 -28.68
N SER A 121 3.08 20.80 -27.90
CA SER A 121 3.68 21.76 -26.96
C SER A 121 4.53 21.09 -25.88
N VAL A 122 4.21 19.84 -25.51
CA VAL A 122 5.01 19.05 -24.55
C VAL A 122 6.29 18.51 -25.17
N ARG A 123 6.25 18.12 -26.45
CA ARG A 123 7.40 17.51 -27.14
C ARG A 123 8.39 18.54 -27.65
N GLN A 124 7.89 19.69 -28.05
CA GLN A 124 8.68 20.83 -28.51
C GLN A 124 8.01 22.08 -27.96
N PRO A 125 8.69 22.89 -27.12
CA PRO A 125 8.16 24.18 -26.73
C PRO A 125 7.91 24.99 -28.00
N LEU A 126 6.64 25.14 -28.37
CA LEU A 126 6.27 25.92 -29.53
C LEU A 126 6.60 27.39 -29.17
N ASN A 127 7.49 28.02 -29.95
CA ASN A 127 7.70 29.48 -29.95
C ASN A 127 6.49 30.16 -30.58
N THR A 128 5.29 29.89 -30.08
CA THR A 128 4.10 30.57 -30.52
C THR A 128 3.92 31.77 -29.61
N ASN A 129 3.90 32.96 -30.22
CA ASN A 129 3.28 34.17 -29.66
C ASN A 129 1.75 33.96 -29.44
N ASP A 130 1.28 32.71 -29.30
CA ASP A 130 -0.11 32.37 -29.17
C ASP A 130 -0.58 32.77 -27.79
N THR A 131 -1.46 33.77 -27.80
CA THR A 131 -2.30 34.22 -26.68
C THR A 131 -3.27 33.15 -26.17
N TYR A 132 -3.25 31.93 -26.72
CA TYR A 132 -4.22 30.89 -26.40
C TYR A 132 -3.79 30.04 -25.20
N ASN A 133 -4.47 30.24 -24.07
CA ASN A 133 -4.19 29.61 -22.79
C ASN A 133 -4.36 28.07 -22.86
N HIS A 134 -3.32 27.31 -22.48
CA HIS A 134 -3.38 25.83 -22.41
C HIS A 134 -4.54 25.31 -21.54
N ARG A 135 -4.89 26.05 -20.48
CA ARG A 135 -6.06 25.76 -19.65
C ARG A 135 -7.35 25.81 -20.46
N GLN A 136 -7.51 26.85 -21.30
CA GLN A 136 -8.70 27.03 -22.11
C GLN A 136 -8.85 25.89 -23.10
N ARG A 137 -7.76 25.48 -23.77
CA ARG A 137 -7.76 24.32 -24.68
C ARG A 137 -8.19 23.04 -23.97
N ARG A 138 -7.66 22.76 -22.77
CA ARG A 138 -8.08 21.61 -21.96
C ARG A 138 -9.56 21.69 -21.63
N LYS A 139 -10.01 22.84 -21.13
CA LYS A 139 -11.38 23.10 -20.69
C LYS A 139 -12.40 22.87 -21.81
N GLU A 140 -12.13 23.35 -23.02
CA GLU A 140 -13.01 23.18 -24.18
C GLU A 140 -13.17 21.70 -24.58
N VAL A 141 -12.08 20.92 -24.53
CA VAL A 141 -12.16 19.46 -24.77
C VAL A 141 -13.00 18.80 -23.67
N THR A 142 -12.78 19.15 -22.40
CA THR A 142 -13.52 18.63 -21.25
C THR A 142 -15.02 18.95 -21.35
N HIS A 143 -15.36 20.19 -21.70
CA HIS A 143 -16.73 20.62 -21.93
C HIS A 143 -17.40 19.84 -23.06
N MET A 144 -16.68 19.54 -24.14
CA MET A 144 -17.19 18.70 -25.23
C MET A 144 -17.56 17.30 -24.72
N PHE A 145 -16.70 16.65 -23.92
CA PHE A 145 -17.02 15.36 -23.30
C PHE A 145 -18.25 15.44 -22.38
N TYR A 146 -18.37 16.50 -21.55
CA TYR A 146 -19.56 16.72 -20.75
C TYR A 146 -20.82 16.90 -21.59
N TRP A 147 -20.73 17.67 -22.67
CA TRP A 147 -21.84 17.84 -23.60
C TRP A 147 -22.29 16.50 -24.17
N MET A 148 -21.34 15.67 -24.59
CA MET A 148 -21.62 14.33 -25.09
C MET A 148 -22.30 13.43 -24.03
N LEU A 149 -21.79 13.45 -22.81
CA LEU A 149 -22.33 12.64 -21.71
C LEU A 149 -23.76 13.05 -21.33
N LEU A 150 -24.02 14.36 -21.24
CA LEU A 150 -25.22 14.91 -20.62
C LEU A 150 -26.37 15.15 -21.62
N HIS A 151 -26.06 15.48 -22.88
CA HIS A 151 -27.05 15.98 -23.83
C HIS A 151 -27.29 15.09 -25.06
N ILE A 152 -26.39 14.15 -25.37
CA ILE A 152 -26.63 13.19 -26.47
C ILE A 152 -27.74 12.20 -26.11
N THR A 153 -28.63 11.97 -27.06
CA THR A 153 -29.67 10.93 -27.01
C THR A 153 -29.18 9.60 -27.60
N ASP A 154 -29.85 8.49 -27.28
CA ASP A 154 -29.50 7.16 -27.81
C ASP A 154 -29.56 7.10 -29.36
N GLU A 155 -30.45 7.87 -29.99
CA GLU A 155 -30.54 7.97 -31.44
C GLU A 155 -29.32 8.67 -32.04
N GLN A 156 -28.89 9.79 -31.43
CA GLN A 156 -27.73 10.56 -31.88
C GLN A 156 -26.41 9.83 -31.65
N TRP A 157 -26.34 8.97 -30.64
CA TRP A 157 -25.15 8.19 -30.32
C TRP A 157 -24.64 7.37 -31.51
N THR A 158 -25.53 6.75 -32.28
CA THR A 158 -25.16 5.91 -33.43
C THR A 158 -24.34 6.67 -34.48
N PHE A 159 -24.66 7.96 -34.70
CA PHE A 159 -23.97 8.82 -35.65
C PHE A 159 -22.67 9.42 -35.08
N LEU A 160 -22.61 9.65 -33.77
CA LEU A 160 -21.49 10.32 -33.11
C LEU A 160 -20.40 9.36 -32.61
N ARG A 161 -20.75 8.08 -32.45
CA ARG A 161 -19.85 7.02 -32.02
C ARG A 161 -18.52 6.96 -32.82
N PRO A 162 -18.50 7.00 -34.17
CA PRO A 162 -17.24 6.93 -34.93
C PRO A 162 -16.31 8.11 -34.65
N SER A 163 -16.88 9.30 -34.45
CA SER A 163 -16.11 10.50 -34.13
C SER A 163 -15.53 10.44 -32.71
N LEU A 164 -16.28 9.89 -31.74
CA LEU A 164 -15.75 9.62 -30.40
C LEU A 164 -14.64 8.55 -30.43
N GLU A 165 -14.79 7.49 -31.22
CA GLU A 165 -13.74 6.48 -31.41
C GLU A 165 -12.45 7.12 -31.94
N SER A 166 -12.57 8.07 -32.86
CA SER A 166 -11.43 8.84 -33.39
C SER A 166 -10.74 9.69 -32.31
N ILE A 167 -11.51 10.43 -31.50
CA ILE A 167 -10.96 11.19 -30.36
C ILE A 167 -10.33 10.25 -29.34
N ARG A 168 -10.98 9.15 -28.98
CA ARG A 168 -10.48 8.15 -28.04
C ARG A 168 -9.13 7.59 -28.50
N HIS A 169 -9.00 7.23 -29.78
CA HIS A 169 -7.73 6.81 -30.35
C HIS A 169 -6.66 7.89 -30.22
N LEU A 170 -6.98 9.15 -30.49
CA LEU A 170 -6.05 10.27 -30.31
C LEU A 170 -5.62 10.43 -28.84
N VAL A 171 -6.57 10.46 -27.90
CA VAL A 171 -6.30 10.56 -26.46
C VAL A 171 -5.41 9.39 -26.01
N ASN A 172 -5.69 8.16 -26.44
CA ASN A 172 -4.88 7.00 -26.08
C ASN A 172 -3.46 7.04 -26.67
N ARG A 173 -3.25 7.65 -27.84
CA ARG A 173 -1.90 7.85 -28.40
C ARG A 173 -1.07 8.86 -27.62
N THR A 174 -1.71 9.82 -26.95
CA THR A 174 -1.01 10.78 -26.09
C THR A 174 -0.45 10.13 -24.82
N THR A 175 -0.88 8.89 -24.50
CA THR A 175 -0.38 8.11 -23.36
C THR A 175 0.55 6.98 -23.78
N GLU A 176 1.13 7.04 -24.98
CA GLU A 176 2.23 6.14 -25.33
C GLU A 176 3.45 6.38 -24.42
N ALA A 177 4.24 5.33 -24.18
CA ALA A 177 5.26 5.31 -23.14
C ALA A 177 6.27 6.47 -23.20
N ASP A 178 6.64 6.93 -24.40
CA ASP A 178 7.58 8.05 -24.57
C ASP A 178 6.96 9.38 -24.18
N THR A 179 5.65 9.57 -24.40
CA THR A 179 4.95 10.78 -23.92
C THR A 179 4.80 10.73 -22.41
N TRP A 180 4.49 9.57 -21.82
CA TRP A 180 4.37 9.42 -20.37
C TRP A 180 5.63 9.85 -19.62
N LYS A 181 6.82 9.49 -20.14
CA LYS A 181 8.10 9.90 -19.55
C LYS A 181 8.24 11.43 -19.41
N LEU A 182 7.58 12.19 -20.29
CA LEU A 182 7.65 13.65 -20.31
C LEU A 182 6.62 14.32 -19.39
N ILE A 183 5.54 13.63 -19.02
CA ILE A 183 4.41 14.27 -18.33
C ILE A 183 4.06 13.68 -16.97
N TYR A 184 4.54 12.48 -16.60
CA TYR A 184 4.10 11.81 -15.37
C TYR A 184 4.41 12.59 -14.08
N PHE A 185 5.39 13.49 -14.12
CA PHE A 185 5.82 14.34 -13.01
C PHE A 185 5.17 15.74 -13.05
N ALA A 186 4.26 16.01 -13.99
CA ALA A 186 3.66 17.33 -14.19
C ALA A 186 2.59 17.68 -13.14
N SER A 187 2.91 17.52 -11.86
CA SER A 187 2.08 17.98 -10.73
C SER A 187 2.22 19.50 -10.53
N SER A 188 1.21 20.15 -9.94
CA SER A 188 1.31 21.58 -9.62
C SER A 188 0.41 21.93 -8.45
N CYS A 189 0.95 22.67 -7.48
CA CYS A 189 0.16 23.30 -6.41
C CYS A 189 -0.69 24.48 -6.90
N LYS A 190 -0.41 25.02 -8.10
CA LYS A 190 -1.23 26.06 -8.75
C LYS A 190 -2.50 25.50 -9.39
N GLY A 191 -2.67 24.18 -9.41
CA GLY A 191 -3.83 23.54 -10.02
C GLY A 191 -4.05 24.02 -11.46
N ASN A 192 -5.31 24.30 -11.81
CA ASN A 192 -5.70 24.69 -13.16
C ASN A 192 -5.19 26.08 -13.60
N ASP A 193 -4.60 26.86 -12.69
CA ASP A 193 -3.91 28.12 -13.01
C ASP A 193 -2.44 27.89 -13.45
N CYS A 194 -1.98 26.65 -13.48
CA CYS A 194 -0.68 26.30 -14.06
C CYS A 194 -0.64 26.65 -15.55
N ASN A 195 0.46 27.22 -16.04
CA ASN A 195 0.61 27.54 -17.47
C ASN A 195 1.37 26.46 -18.26
N ALA A 196 1.82 25.37 -17.62
CA ALA A 196 2.60 24.34 -18.30
C ALA A 196 1.73 23.46 -19.19
N ALA A 197 2.11 23.28 -20.46
CA ALA A 197 1.43 22.36 -21.38
C ALA A 197 1.40 20.91 -20.85
N ALA A 198 2.49 20.46 -20.22
CA ALA A 198 2.59 19.12 -19.63
C ALA A 198 1.56 18.88 -18.53
N TYR A 199 1.29 19.89 -17.69
CA TYR A 199 0.26 19.84 -16.66
C TYR A 199 -1.13 19.64 -17.30
N HIS A 200 -1.49 20.47 -18.26
CA HIS A 200 -2.80 20.42 -18.90
C HIS A 200 -3.01 19.16 -19.74
N LEU A 201 -1.96 18.67 -20.40
CA LEU A 201 -2.02 17.41 -21.13
C LEU A 201 -2.21 16.22 -20.17
N LEU A 202 -1.41 16.12 -19.11
CA LEU A 202 -1.52 15.03 -18.13
C LEU A 202 -2.94 14.95 -17.54
N HIS A 203 -3.39 16.05 -16.95
CA HIS A 203 -4.66 16.09 -16.24
C HIS A 203 -5.84 16.02 -17.19
N GLY A 204 -5.75 16.67 -18.36
CA GLY A 204 -6.76 16.57 -19.41
C GLY A 204 -6.94 15.13 -19.89
N VAL A 205 -5.84 14.43 -20.20
CA VAL A 205 -5.94 13.06 -20.71
C VAL A 205 -6.56 12.10 -19.70
N LEU A 206 -6.22 12.20 -18.42
CA LEU A 206 -6.85 11.39 -17.37
C LEU A 206 -8.35 11.69 -17.28
N GLU A 207 -8.71 12.98 -17.26
CA GLU A 207 -10.08 13.47 -17.19
C GLU A 207 -10.92 13.01 -18.39
N TRP A 208 -10.41 13.16 -19.61
CA TRP A 208 -11.10 12.75 -20.83
C TRP A 208 -11.30 11.24 -20.89
N LYS A 209 -10.34 10.44 -20.41
CA LYS A 209 -10.51 8.98 -20.31
C LYS A 209 -11.57 8.60 -19.29
N LEU A 210 -11.66 9.29 -18.16
CA LEU A 210 -12.73 9.07 -17.17
C LEU A 210 -14.11 9.42 -17.74
N LEU A 211 -14.23 10.56 -18.43
CA LEU A 211 -15.48 10.98 -19.06
C LEU A 211 -15.88 10.05 -20.21
N ASP A 212 -14.93 9.60 -21.02
CA ASP A 212 -15.16 8.61 -22.07
C ASP A 212 -15.69 7.27 -21.49
N LEU A 213 -15.15 6.81 -20.36
CA LEU A 213 -15.68 5.64 -19.65
C LEU A 213 -17.14 5.85 -19.20
N CYS A 214 -17.49 7.05 -18.73
CA CYS A 214 -18.87 7.38 -18.37
C CYS A 214 -19.80 7.37 -19.59
N ILE A 215 -19.36 7.89 -20.74
CA ILE A 215 -20.12 7.88 -21.99
C ILE A 215 -20.34 6.43 -22.45
N LEU A 216 -19.28 5.62 -22.49
CA LEU A 216 -19.35 4.21 -22.85
C LEU A 216 -20.25 3.43 -21.88
N TYR A 217 -20.18 3.69 -20.58
CA TYR A 217 -21.08 3.08 -19.61
C TYR A 217 -22.55 3.43 -19.88
N LYS A 218 -22.86 4.72 -20.12
CA LYS A 218 -24.21 5.18 -20.44
C LYS A 218 -24.76 4.49 -21.69
N PHE A 219 -24.02 4.50 -22.79
CA PHE A 219 -24.54 4.11 -24.10
C PHE A 219 -24.26 2.65 -24.52
N GLU A 220 -23.22 2.00 -24.00
CA GLU A 220 -22.94 0.60 -24.35
C GLU A 220 -23.41 -0.40 -23.28
N LEU A 221 -23.44 0.02 -22.02
CA LEU A 221 -23.77 -0.88 -20.89
C LEU A 221 -25.16 -0.64 -20.31
N CYS A 222 -25.66 0.59 -20.31
CA CYS A 222 -27.01 0.91 -19.81
C CYS A 222 -28.08 1.02 -20.90
N ALA A 223 -27.70 1.02 -22.19
CA ALA A 223 -28.67 1.14 -23.29
C ALA A 223 -29.59 -0.10 -23.39
N PRO A 224 -30.88 0.08 -23.73
CA PRO A 224 -31.79 -1.04 -23.96
C PRO A 224 -31.27 -1.91 -25.11
N LYS A 225 -31.15 -3.24 -24.89
CA LYS A 225 -30.67 -4.23 -25.87
C LYS A 225 -31.43 -4.28 -27.21
N VAL A 226 -32.50 -3.50 -27.38
CA VAL A 226 -33.36 -3.47 -28.57
C VAL A 226 -32.66 -2.87 -29.80
N LEU A 227 -31.50 -2.22 -29.65
CA LEU A 227 -30.75 -1.56 -30.73
C LEU A 227 -29.40 -2.22 -31.10
N LEU A 228 -29.03 -3.34 -30.47
CA LEU A 228 -27.78 -4.04 -30.77
C LEU A 228 -28.07 -5.36 -31.46
N ASP A 229 -27.47 -5.54 -32.64
CA ASP A 229 -27.41 -6.76 -33.43
C ASP A 229 -27.18 -7.99 -32.51
N ASP A 230 -27.95 -9.07 -32.71
CA ASP A 230 -27.87 -10.30 -31.88
C ASP A 230 -26.48 -10.98 -31.93
N ASN A 231 -25.60 -10.52 -32.84
CA ASN A 231 -24.19 -10.93 -32.96
C ASN A 231 -23.18 -10.01 -32.22
N ALA A 232 -23.63 -8.94 -31.57
CA ALA A 232 -22.74 -8.00 -30.86
C ALA A 232 -22.16 -8.65 -29.59
N LYS A 233 -20.87 -9.01 -29.64
CA LYS A 233 -20.10 -9.42 -28.45
C LYS A 233 -20.23 -8.34 -27.35
N PRO A 234 -20.32 -8.72 -26.06
CA PRO A 234 -20.40 -7.76 -24.97
C PRO A 234 -19.26 -6.72 -25.02
N SER A 235 -19.60 -5.48 -24.64
CA SER A 235 -18.88 -4.19 -24.76
C SER A 235 -17.34 -4.23 -24.74
N SER A 236 -16.71 -4.58 -25.88
CA SER A 236 -15.25 -4.59 -25.98
C SER A 236 -14.61 -3.21 -25.78
N ALA A 237 -15.26 -2.13 -26.23
CA ALA A 237 -14.69 -0.78 -26.17
C ALA A 237 -14.57 -0.26 -24.73
N PHE A 238 -15.59 -0.42 -23.90
CA PHE A 238 -15.54 -0.05 -22.47
C PHE A 238 -14.41 -0.77 -21.72
N ILE A 239 -14.34 -2.10 -21.85
CA ILE A 239 -13.32 -2.92 -21.19
C ILE A 239 -11.92 -2.55 -21.66
N ASN A 240 -11.74 -2.37 -22.97
CA ASN A 240 -10.48 -1.94 -23.56
C ASN A 240 -10.05 -0.57 -23.02
N GLN A 241 -10.96 0.40 -22.98
CA GLN A 241 -10.65 1.74 -22.49
C GLN A 241 -10.30 1.74 -21.00
N LEU A 242 -11.03 0.95 -20.20
CA LEU A 242 -10.75 0.80 -18.77
C LEU A 242 -9.38 0.17 -18.54
N THR A 243 -9.06 -0.87 -19.31
CA THR A 243 -7.76 -1.54 -19.28
C THR A 243 -6.63 -0.58 -19.64
N LEU A 244 -6.80 0.26 -20.66
CA LEU A 244 -5.82 1.27 -21.05
C LEU A 244 -5.61 2.32 -19.94
N LEU A 245 -6.67 2.75 -19.26
CA LEU A 245 -6.55 3.65 -18.11
C LEU A 245 -5.77 2.99 -16.95
N PHE A 246 -6.02 1.71 -16.65
CA PHE A 246 -5.22 0.98 -15.66
C PHE A 246 -3.74 0.88 -16.06
N GLU A 247 -3.47 0.57 -17.34
CA GLU A 247 -2.10 0.51 -17.88
C GLU A 247 -1.38 1.85 -17.73
N ASP A 248 -2.06 2.96 -17.97
CA ASP A 248 -1.54 4.32 -17.78
C ASP A 248 -1.24 4.64 -16.31
N LEU A 249 -2.17 4.38 -15.41
CA LEU A 249 -2.00 4.68 -13.98
C LEU A 249 -0.87 3.85 -13.36
N ILE A 250 -0.72 2.58 -13.75
CA ILE A 250 0.40 1.73 -13.35
C ILE A 250 1.70 2.25 -13.97
N THR A 251 1.70 2.64 -15.25
CA THR A 251 2.88 3.21 -15.93
C THR A 251 3.37 4.48 -15.23
N CYS A 252 2.47 5.36 -14.79
CA CYS A 252 2.82 6.55 -13.99
C CYS A 252 3.54 6.17 -12.70
N SER A 253 2.98 5.21 -11.97
CA SER A 253 3.53 4.72 -10.71
C SER A 253 4.89 4.05 -10.92
N LEU A 254 5.08 3.34 -12.05
CA LEU A 254 6.36 2.73 -12.42
C LEU A 254 7.46 3.75 -12.71
N TYR A 255 7.15 4.83 -13.44
CA TYR A 255 8.14 5.89 -13.68
C TYR A 255 8.53 6.63 -12.40
N LEU A 256 7.60 6.76 -11.45
CA LEU A 256 7.93 7.30 -10.13
C LEU A 256 8.80 6.32 -9.34
N TYR A 257 8.44 5.03 -9.31
CA TYR A 257 9.21 3.96 -8.67
C TYR A 257 10.66 3.92 -9.14
N GLY A 258 10.89 4.01 -10.46
CA GLY A 258 12.24 3.97 -11.05
C GLY A 258 13.18 5.09 -10.59
N LYS A 259 12.65 6.17 -9.98
CA LYS A 259 13.44 7.27 -9.41
C LYS A 259 13.69 7.12 -7.91
N LYS A 260 13.19 6.09 -7.25
CA LYS A 260 13.24 5.93 -5.79
C LYS A 260 14.18 4.80 -5.38
N ARG A 261 14.94 5.05 -4.33
CA ARG A 261 15.68 4.02 -3.59
C ARG A 261 14.72 3.23 -2.69
N PRO A 262 15.04 1.98 -2.33
CA PRO A 262 14.15 1.14 -1.49
C PRO A 262 13.67 1.85 -0.22
N ALA A 263 14.57 2.48 0.55
CA ALA A 263 14.19 3.17 1.78
C ALA A 263 13.19 4.33 1.58
N GLU A 264 13.22 5.01 0.43
CA GLU A 264 12.29 6.10 0.12
C GLU A 264 10.86 5.61 -0.10
N LEU A 265 10.67 4.33 -0.49
CA LEU A 265 9.35 3.76 -0.75
C LEU A 265 8.44 3.76 0.49
N LEU A 266 9.02 3.77 1.69
CA LEU A 266 8.28 3.80 2.96
C LEU A 266 7.54 5.13 3.18
N TYR A 267 8.02 6.20 2.55
CA TYR A 267 7.51 7.56 2.76
C TYR A 267 6.96 8.17 1.46
N ALA A 268 7.30 7.61 0.30
CA ALA A 268 6.80 8.05 -0.99
C ALA A 268 5.41 7.46 -1.30
N SER A 269 4.51 8.31 -1.81
CA SER A 269 3.27 7.85 -2.42
C SER A 269 3.53 7.28 -3.82
N PRO A 270 2.87 6.18 -4.23
CA PRO A 270 2.91 5.73 -5.63
C PRO A 270 2.09 6.59 -6.56
N PHE A 271 1.36 7.57 -6.04
CA PHE A 271 0.60 8.53 -6.83
C PHE A 271 1.46 9.79 -7.02
N PRO A 272 1.87 10.15 -8.25
CA PRO A 272 2.67 11.36 -8.48
C PRO A 272 1.97 12.66 -8.08
N CYS A 273 0.63 12.66 -8.04
CA CYS A 273 -0.16 13.80 -7.60
C CYS A 273 -1.53 13.37 -7.06
N THR A 274 -2.24 14.31 -6.43
CA THR A 274 -3.59 14.06 -5.88
C THR A 274 -4.61 13.66 -6.94
N CYS A 275 -4.46 14.11 -8.19
CA CYS A 275 -5.36 13.73 -9.28
C CYS A 275 -5.19 12.27 -9.71
N ILE A 276 -3.96 11.74 -9.76
CA ILE A 276 -3.73 10.32 -10.06
C ILE A 276 -4.35 9.43 -8.97
N LYS A 277 -4.18 9.82 -7.69
CA LYS A 277 -4.84 9.16 -6.56
C LYS A 277 -6.36 9.22 -6.67
N GLU A 278 -6.90 10.37 -7.09
CA GLU A 278 -8.32 10.55 -7.33
C GLU A 278 -8.82 9.64 -8.45
N CYS A 279 -8.09 9.52 -9.57
CA CYS A 279 -8.42 8.57 -10.64
C CYS A 279 -8.47 7.13 -10.14
N TRP A 280 -7.50 6.69 -9.33
CA TRP A 280 -7.51 5.35 -8.73
C TRP A 280 -8.74 5.12 -7.85
N LEU A 281 -9.04 6.07 -6.96
CA LEU A 281 -10.21 5.99 -6.08
C LEU A 281 -11.52 6.01 -6.90
N TYR A 282 -11.59 6.87 -7.91
CA TYR A 282 -12.74 6.96 -8.80
C TYR A 282 -12.99 5.62 -9.49
N VAL A 283 -11.97 4.99 -10.07
CA VAL A 283 -12.10 3.70 -10.74
C VAL A 283 -12.53 2.59 -9.78
N GLN A 284 -11.99 2.56 -8.54
CA GLN A 284 -12.45 1.63 -7.50
C GLN A 284 -13.95 1.81 -7.19
N LEU A 285 -14.39 3.05 -6.95
CA LEU A 285 -15.78 3.38 -6.64
C LEU A 285 -16.71 3.09 -7.83
N ALA A 286 -16.25 3.43 -9.04
CA ALA A 286 -17.00 3.22 -10.26
C ALA A 286 -17.22 1.74 -10.54
N LEU A 287 -16.18 0.91 -10.43
CA LEU A 287 -16.32 -0.52 -10.61
C LEU A 287 -17.26 -1.15 -9.57
N GLN A 288 -17.23 -0.70 -8.31
CA GLN A 288 -18.16 -1.19 -7.29
C GLN A 288 -19.62 -0.81 -7.59
N LYS A 289 -19.86 0.40 -8.10
CA LYS A 289 -21.18 0.85 -8.51
C LYS A 289 -21.66 0.08 -9.76
N TRP A 290 -20.80 -0.02 -10.78
CA TRP A 290 -21.11 -0.69 -12.04
C TRP A 290 -21.27 -2.20 -11.87
N SER A 291 -20.51 -2.83 -10.98
CA SER A 291 -20.58 -4.26 -10.65
C SER A 291 -21.90 -4.68 -10.01
N LEU A 292 -22.71 -3.73 -9.52
CA LEU A 292 -24.05 -3.99 -8.98
C LEU A 292 -25.16 -3.91 -10.03
N THR A 293 -24.88 -3.43 -11.25
CA THR A 293 -25.94 -3.15 -12.25
C THR A 293 -25.83 -3.89 -13.58
N THR A 294 -24.65 -4.35 -14.04
CA THR A 294 -24.56 -4.76 -15.47
C THR A 294 -23.76 -6.04 -15.78
N PHE A 295 -22.76 -6.43 -14.98
CA PHE A 295 -22.00 -7.68 -15.22
C PHE A 295 -22.67 -8.97 -14.70
N ALA A 296 -23.93 -8.89 -14.26
CA ALA A 296 -24.72 -10.06 -13.87
C ALA A 296 -25.41 -10.76 -15.07
N VAL A 297 -25.38 -10.15 -16.27
CA VAL A 297 -26.07 -10.67 -17.47
C VAL A 297 -25.08 -11.33 -18.47
N ALA A 298 -23.77 -11.12 -18.29
CA ALA A 298 -22.72 -11.94 -18.88
C ALA A 298 -22.00 -12.62 -17.72
N THR A 299 -21.78 -13.93 -17.78
CA THR A 299 -21.51 -14.84 -16.66
C THR A 299 -20.25 -14.58 -15.79
N GLU A 300 -19.53 -13.47 -15.96
CA GLU A 300 -18.32 -13.14 -15.19
C GLU A 300 -18.35 -11.69 -14.69
N GLN A 301 -18.27 -11.53 -13.37
CA GLN A 301 -18.12 -10.22 -12.73
C GLN A 301 -16.67 -9.76 -12.86
N LEU A 302 -16.47 -8.61 -13.51
CA LEU A 302 -15.17 -7.94 -13.57
C LEU A 302 -14.93 -7.13 -12.28
N THR A 303 -13.85 -7.44 -11.58
CA THR A 303 -13.45 -6.79 -10.32
C THR A 303 -12.24 -5.88 -10.51
N PHE A 304 -12.08 -4.93 -9.59
CA PHE A 304 -10.90 -4.05 -9.55
C PHE A 304 -9.59 -4.84 -9.51
N TRP A 305 -9.53 -5.89 -8.68
CA TRP A 305 -8.32 -6.68 -8.51
C TRP A 305 -8.02 -7.59 -9.71
N GLN A 306 -9.02 -8.11 -10.43
CA GLN A 306 -8.79 -8.83 -11.68
C GLN A 306 -8.09 -7.93 -12.71
N LEU A 307 -8.61 -6.72 -12.93
CA LEU A 307 -7.98 -5.75 -13.84
C LEU A 307 -6.56 -5.39 -13.43
N PHE A 308 -6.34 -5.15 -12.13
CA PHE A 308 -5.01 -4.88 -11.59
C PHE A 308 -4.06 -6.07 -11.84
N ASN A 309 -4.46 -7.29 -11.50
CA ASN A 309 -3.63 -8.48 -11.60
C ASN A 309 -3.30 -8.84 -13.05
N GLU A 310 -4.28 -8.75 -13.96
CA GLU A 310 -4.06 -8.94 -15.40
C GLU A 310 -3.08 -7.91 -15.95
N THR A 311 -3.24 -6.64 -15.55
CA THR A 311 -2.36 -5.57 -16.00
C THR A 311 -0.94 -5.76 -15.50
N ILE A 312 -0.73 -6.05 -14.21
CA ILE A 312 0.60 -6.38 -13.65
C ILE A 312 1.22 -7.58 -14.37
N THR A 313 0.41 -8.59 -14.73
CA THR A 313 0.88 -9.77 -15.48
C THR A 313 1.36 -9.38 -16.88
N LYS A 314 0.66 -8.47 -17.58
CA LYS A 314 1.13 -7.93 -18.87
C LYS A 314 2.45 -7.17 -18.73
N PHE A 315 2.70 -6.50 -17.61
CA PHE A 315 4.01 -5.84 -17.39
C PHE A 315 5.16 -6.83 -17.18
N LYS A 316 4.89 -8.09 -16.77
CA LYS A 316 5.93 -9.13 -16.69
C LYS A 316 6.58 -9.42 -18.04
N SER A 317 5.86 -9.26 -19.16
CA SER A 317 6.43 -9.41 -20.51
C SER A 317 7.08 -8.14 -21.05
N LYS A 318 7.04 -7.03 -20.30
CA LYS A 318 7.58 -5.71 -20.69
C LYS A 318 8.66 -5.21 -19.71
N LEU A 319 9.26 -6.09 -18.90
CA LEU A 319 10.23 -5.71 -17.85
C LEU A 319 11.40 -4.89 -18.41
N ASP A 320 11.96 -5.30 -19.55
CA ASP A 320 13.11 -4.64 -20.18
C ASP A 320 12.82 -3.18 -20.54
N LYS A 321 11.57 -2.87 -20.95
CA LYS A 321 11.14 -1.52 -21.32
C LYS A 321 11.24 -0.52 -20.17
N PHE A 322 11.12 -1.02 -18.93
CA PHE A 322 11.16 -0.23 -17.70
C PHE A 322 12.44 -0.47 -16.90
N SER A 323 13.41 -1.20 -17.46
CA SER A 323 14.64 -1.59 -16.75
C SER A 323 14.36 -2.29 -15.41
N LEU A 324 13.30 -3.09 -15.36
CA LEU A 324 12.86 -3.80 -14.16
C LEU A 324 13.38 -5.25 -14.15
N THR A 325 13.56 -5.79 -12.96
CA THR A 325 13.72 -7.22 -12.71
C THR A 325 12.42 -7.81 -12.17
N THR A 326 12.32 -9.14 -12.12
CA THR A 326 11.21 -9.81 -11.42
C THR A 326 11.16 -9.45 -9.93
N LEU A 327 12.33 -9.20 -9.31
CA LEU A 327 12.43 -8.76 -7.92
C LEU A 327 11.85 -7.35 -7.74
N SER A 328 12.31 -6.38 -8.55
CA SER A 328 11.86 -4.99 -8.45
C SER A 328 10.38 -4.83 -8.84
N LEU A 329 9.88 -5.67 -9.76
CA LEU A 329 8.44 -5.70 -10.06
C LEU A 329 7.63 -6.16 -8.84
N ALA A 330 8.11 -7.15 -8.08
CA ALA A 330 7.42 -7.60 -6.87
C ALA A 330 7.45 -6.53 -5.76
N GLU A 331 8.58 -5.86 -5.57
CA GLU A 331 8.71 -4.72 -4.66
C GLU A 331 7.75 -3.57 -5.03
N PHE A 332 7.75 -3.17 -6.31
CA PHE A 332 6.81 -2.20 -6.86
C PHE A 332 5.34 -2.61 -6.65
N THR A 333 5.01 -3.87 -6.93
CA THR A 333 3.64 -4.37 -6.83
C THR A 333 3.14 -4.30 -5.39
N ASN A 334 3.97 -4.67 -4.40
CA ASN A 334 3.63 -4.56 -2.99
C ASN A 334 3.44 -3.08 -2.57
N TRP A 335 4.33 -2.18 -3.02
CA TRP A 335 4.24 -0.74 -2.75
C TRP A 335 2.95 -0.13 -3.28
N LEU A 336 2.61 -0.40 -4.55
CA LEU A 336 1.38 0.09 -5.17
C LEU A 336 0.14 -0.55 -4.54
N LEU A 337 0.15 -1.88 -4.33
CA LEU A 337 -0.97 -2.60 -3.71
C LEU A 337 -1.28 -2.03 -2.32
N HIS A 338 -0.26 -1.78 -1.50
CA HIS A 338 -0.43 -1.17 -0.18
C HIS A 338 -1.20 0.16 -0.27
N ALA A 339 -0.81 1.05 -1.19
CA ALA A 339 -1.49 2.32 -1.38
C ALA A 339 -2.93 2.16 -1.91
N LEU A 340 -3.15 1.23 -2.85
CA LEU A 340 -4.49 0.95 -3.40
C LEU A 340 -5.44 0.35 -2.37
N VAL A 341 -4.95 -0.51 -1.47
CA VAL A 341 -5.74 -1.03 -0.36
C VAL A 341 -6.18 0.11 0.56
N ARG A 342 -5.32 1.09 0.84
CA ARG A 342 -5.69 2.26 1.66
C ARG A 342 -6.82 3.08 1.06
N LEU A 343 -6.98 3.06 -0.27
CA LEU A 343 -8.09 3.75 -0.93
C LEU A 343 -9.44 3.16 -0.54
N PHE A 344 -9.53 1.90 -0.08
CA PHE A 344 -10.79 1.32 0.42
C PHE A 344 -11.31 2.01 1.69
N GLY A 345 -10.47 2.77 2.41
CA GLY A 345 -10.85 3.51 3.61
C GLY A 345 -11.51 4.86 3.34
N TYR A 346 -11.69 5.27 2.09
CA TYR A 346 -12.39 6.50 1.75
C TYR A 346 -13.90 6.27 1.66
N ARG A 347 -14.72 7.30 1.83
CA ARG A 347 -16.12 7.28 1.42
C ARG A 347 -16.24 7.65 -0.05
N SER A 348 -17.42 7.45 -0.62
CA SER A 348 -17.73 7.85 -1.99
C SER A 348 -17.70 9.37 -2.22
N ASN A 349 -17.77 10.18 -1.16
CA ASN A 349 -17.59 11.64 -1.20
C ASN A 349 -16.13 12.09 -0.97
N GLY A 350 -15.17 11.15 -0.96
CA GLY A 350 -13.74 11.45 -0.80
C GLY A 350 -13.27 11.69 0.63
N GLN A 351 -14.13 11.53 1.65
CA GLN A 351 -13.70 11.62 3.04
C GLN A 351 -12.97 10.34 3.47
N TYR A 352 -11.76 10.47 4.04
CA TYR A 352 -11.04 9.34 4.62
C TYR A 352 -11.59 8.94 5.99
N VAL A 353 -11.90 7.66 6.17
CA VAL A 353 -12.42 7.06 7.41
C VAL A 353 -11.43 6.03 7.98
N GLY A 354 -10.66 5.38 7.10
CA GLY A 354 -9.62 4.41 7.50
C GLY A 354 -10.07 2.95 7.43
N PRO A 355 -9.27 2.03 8.01
CA PRO A 355 -9.40 0.59 7.78
C PRO A 355 -10.65 -0.06 8.40
N ARG A 356 -11.32 0.62 9.34
CA ARG A 356 -12.54 0.11 9.99
C ARG A 356 -13.82 0.44 9.22
N TYR A 357 -13.71 1.12 8.07
CA TYR A 357 -14.86 1.42 7.24
C TYR A 357 -15.39 0.18 6.53
N GLU A 358 -16.71 0.09 6.33
CA GLU A 358 -17.39 -1.06 5.74
C GLU A 358 -16.76 -1.54 4.43
N ARG A 359 -16.39 -0.60 3.54
CA ARG A 359 -15.76 -0.94 2.26
C ARG A 359 -14.39 -1.62 2.43
N ALA A 360 -13.63 -1.27 3.46
CA ALA A 360 -12.34 -1.89 3.75
C ALA A 360 -12.47 -3.30 4.35
N LEU A 361 -13.63 -3.64 4.93
CA LEU A 361 -13.91 -4.94 5.55
C LEU A 361 -14.55 -5.95 4.57
N ALA A 362 -14.97 -5.48 3.40
CA ALA A 362 -15.57 -6.30 2.35
C ALA A 362 -14.55 -7.28 1.75
N ASP A 363 -15.00 -8.48 1.36
CA ASP A 363 -14.13 -9.47 0.71
C ASP A 363 -13.52 -8.98 -0.61
N THR A 364 -14.19 -8.04 -1.28
CA THR A 364 -13.71 -7.40 -2.51
C THR A 364 -12.57 -6.40 -2.27
N ALA A 365 -12.24 -6.08 -1.01
CA ALA A 365 -11.11 -5.21 -0.65
C ALA A 365 -9.77 -5.95 -0.56
N GLU A 366 -9.78 -7.28 -0.55
CA GLU A 366 -8.58 -8.10 -0.42
C GLU A 366 -8.09 -8.64 -1.78
N ASN A 367 -6.78 -8.70 -1.96
CA ASN A 367 -6.14 -9.31 -3.14
C ASN A 367 -5.05 -10.30 -2.69
N VAL A 368 -5.47 -11.27 -1.89
CA VAL A 368 -4.58 -12.14 -1.11
C VAL A 368 -3.73 -13.01 -2.02
N ASP A 369 -4.34 -13.67 -3.01
CA ASP A 369 -3.62 -14.58 -3.91
C ASP A 369 -2.51 -13.86 -4.69
N ALA A 370 -2.77 -12.63 -5.14
CA ALA A 370 -1.76 -11.83 -5.82
C ALA A 370 -0.64 -11.41 -4.88
N LEU A 371 -0.95 -11.02 -3.64
CA LEU A 371 0.08 -10.64 -2.65
C LEU A 371 0.92 -11.85 -2.20
N GLU A 372 0.32 -13.04 -2.10
CA GLU A 372 1.04 -14.29 -1.84
C GLU A 372 2.02 -14.61 -2.98
N GLN A 373 1.56 -14.57 -4.23
CA GLN A 373 2.41 -14.78 -5.40
C GLN A 373 3.51 -13.73 -5.51
N CYS A 374 3.17 -12.46 -5.26
CA CYS A 374 4.11 -11.35 -5.24
C CYS A 374 5.19 -11.54 -4.18
N THR A 375 4.80 -11.93 -2.96
CA THR A 375 5.74 -12.19 -1.85
C THR A 375 6.63 -13.39 -2.16
N GLN A 376 6.08 -14.47 -2.71
CA GLN A 376 6.88 -15.62 -3.12
C GLN A 376 7.90 -15.27 -4.21
N GLN A 377 7.48 -14.47 -5.20
CA GLN A 377 8.35 -13.98 -6.28
C GLN A 377 9.48 -13.09 -5.72
N PHE A 378 9.14 -12.17 -4.81
CA PHE A 378 10.12 -11.30 -4.15
C PHE A 378 11.18 -12.12 -3.40
N LEU A 379 10.75 -13.04 -2.53
CA LEU A 379 11.67 -13.85 -1.71
C LEU A 379 12.55 -14.78 -2.55
N ASN A 380 12.05 -15.29 -3.68
CA ASN A 380 12.81 -16.10 -4.63
C ASN A 380 13.85 -15.29 -5.42
N GLY A 381 13.66 -13.97 -5.52
CA GLY A 381 14.59 -13.05 -6.18
C GLY A 381 15.85 -12.74 -5.38
N ASN A 382 16.06 -13.38 -4.22
CA ASN A 382 17.18 -13.15 -3.30
C ASN A 382 17.38 -11.66 -2.95
N PRO A 383 16.37 -11.02 -2.33
CA PRO A 383 16.43 -9.62 -1.97
C PRO A 383 17.57 -9.33 -0.99
N SER A 384 18.11 -8.12 -1.07
CA SER A 384 19.00 -7.60 -0.02
C SER A 384 18.25 -7.44 1.31
N GLU A 385 19.01 -7.29 2.40
CA GLU A 385 18.42 -7.05 3.72
C GLU A 385 17.58 -5.77 3.76
N GLU A 386 18.08 -4.68 3.15
CA GLU A 386 17.35 -3.41 3.06
C GLU A 386 16.02 -3.56 2.30
N GLN A 387 16.04 -4.22 1.14
CA GLN A 387 14.82 -4.49 0.37
C GLN A 387 13.85 -5.35 1.17
N THR A 388 14.34 -6.39 1.87
CA THR A 388 13.49 -7.27 2.68
C THR A 388 12.82 -6.49 3.81
N ARG A 389 13.56 -5.60 4.47
CA ARG A 389 13.04 -4.71 5.51
C ARG A 389 11.94 -3.81 4.97
N VAL A 390 12.22 -3.09 3.87
CA VAL A 390 11.25 -2.19 3.22
C VAL A 390 10.00 -2.96 2.80
N TYR A 391 10.17 -4.13 2.18
CA TYR A 391 9.07 -4.97 1.74
C TYR A 391 8.15 -5.38 2.91
N ILE A 392 8.72 -5.82 4.04
CA ILE A 392 7.94 -6.19 5.23
C ILE A 392 7.25 -4.97 5.84
N CYS A 393 7.89 -3.81 5.88
CA CYS A 393 7.28 -2.56 6.35
C CYS A 393 6.08 -2.13 5.50
N LEU A 394 6.12 -2.33 4.18
CA LEU A 394 4.98 -2.05 3.28
C LEU A 394 3.87 -3.12 3.40
N LEU A 395 4.27 -4.37 3.62
CA LEU A 395 3.37 -5.52 3.76
C LEU A 395 2.57 -5.48 5.08
N MET A 396 3.23 -5.13 6.19
CA MET A 396 2.69 -5.29 7.53
C MET A 396 1.39 -4.51 7.78
N PRO A 397 1.26 -3.21 7.43
CA PRO A 397 0.01 -2.49 7.62
C PRO A 397 -1.14 -3.09 6.82
N THR A 398 -0.89 -3.57 5.60
CA THR A 398 -1.89 -4.25 4.77
C THR A 398 -2.43 -5.49 5.49
N LEU A 399 -1.53 -6.33 6.00
CA LEU A 399 -1.91 -7.57 6.68
C LEU A 399 -2.51 -7.38 8.06
N LEU A 400 -2.07 -6.38 8.82
CA LEU A 400 -2.48 -6.18 10.21
C LEU A 400 -3.68 -5.24 10.39
N ASN A 401 -3.78 -4.22 9.53
CA ASN A 401 -4.79 -3.16 9.70
C ASN A 401 -5.90 -3.25 8.66
N TRP A 402 -5.60 -3.65 7.43
CA TRP A 402 -6.57 -3.59 6.33
C TRP A 402 -7.27 -4.92 6.04
N TRP A 403 -6.54 -6.03 6.09
CA TRP A 403 -7.10 -7.34 5.72
C TRP A 403 -7.36 -8.23 6.92
N ARG A 404 -8.23 -9.22 6.73
CA ARG A 404 -8.52 -10.26 7.71
C ARG A 404 -7.25 -11.08 8.00
N PRO A 405 -7.07 -11.55 9.24
CA PRO A 405 -5.87 -12.28 9.60
C PRO A 405 -5.84 -13.64 8.88
N ARG A 406 -4.73 -13.89 8.17
CA ARG A 406 -4.46 -15.12 7.42
C ARG A 406 -3.02 -15.58 7.64
N VAL A 407 -2.80 -16.87 7.45
CA VAL A 407 -1.50 -17.52 7.73
C VAL A 407 -0.57 -17.65 6.54
N ALA A 408 -1.07 -17.52 5.32
CA ALA A 408 -0.31 -17.87 4.12
C ALA A 408 0.98 -17.05 3.97
N ILE A 409 0.87 -15.72 4.01
CA ILE A 409 2.04 -14.83 3.88
C ILE A 409 3.01 -14.95 5.09
N PRO A 410 2.55 -14.98 6.36
CA PRO A 410 3.42 -15.30 7.48
C PRO A 410 4.17 -16.63 7.34
N VAL A 411 3.54 -17.66 6.78
CA VAL A 411 4.19 -18.95 6.50
C VAL A 411 5.26 -18.80 5.40
N LEU A 412 5.01 -18.05 4.33
CA LEU A 412 6.03 -17.78 3.30
C LEU A 412 7.27 -17.11 3.90
N LEU A 413 7.07 -16.09 4.73
CA LEU A 413 8.17 -15.40 5.43
C LEU A 413 8.89 -16.35 6.39
N TRP A 414 8.16 -17.18 7.13
CA TRP A 414 8.76 -18.20 7.99
C TRP A 414 9.63 -19.19 7.20
N GLU A 415 9.15 -19.67 6.05
CA GLU A 415 9.89 -20.58 5.17
C GLU A 415 11.17 -19.94 4.61
N HIS A 416 11.20 -18.61 4.47
CA HIS A 416 12.41 -17.85 4.13
C HIS A 416 13.35 -17.70 5.34
N PHE A 417 12.86 -17.24 6.48
CA PHE A 417 13.69 -16.88 7.64
C PHE A 417 14.24 -18.09 8.42
N HIS A 418 13.50 -19.20 8.55
CA HIS A 418 13.99 -20.36 9.34
C HIS A 418 15.27 -20.99 8.76
N LYS A 419 15.50 -20.85 7.45
CA LYS A 419 16.72 -21.28 6.76
C LYS A 419 17.92 -20.39 7.09
N ARG A 420 17.65 -19.14 7.48
CA ARG A 420 18.63 -18.06 7.68
C ARG A 420 18.81 -17.65 9.15
N LEU A 421 18.30 -18.41 10.11
CA LEU A 421 18.39 -18.07 11.55
C LEU A 421 19.82 -17.77 12.02
N ASN A 422 20.83 -18.41 11.44
CA ASN A 422 22.23 -18.18 11.80
C ASN A 422 22.87 -16.92 11.17
N THR A 423 22.13 -16.19 10.32
CA THR A 423 22.61 -14.96 9.66
C THR A 423 22.36 -13.74 10.54
N SER A 424 23.13 -12.66 10.38
CA SER A 424 22.99 -11.45 11.19
C SER A 424 21.84 -10.52 10.78
N PHE A 425 21.27 -10.70 9.57
CA PHE A 425 20.30 -9.77 8.99
C PHE A 425 20.76 -8.30 9.04
N TYR A 426 22.07 -8.09 8.86
CA TYR A 426 22.68 -6.77 8.88
C TYR A 426 22.59 -6.10 7.50
N ALA A 427 22.12 -4.85 7.47
CA ALA A 427 22.19 -4.00 6.29
C ALA A 427 23.46 -3.13 6.34
N ALA A 428 24.24 -3.10 5.27
CA ALA A 428 25.43 -2.25 5.18
C ALA A 428 25.06 -0.76 5.36
N GLY A 429 25.83 -0.04 6.18
CA GLY A 429 25.55 1.36 6.53
C GLY A 429 24.54 1.56 7.66
N SER A 430 23.96 0.49 8.22
CA SER A 430 23.14 0.57 9.43
C SER A 430 23.97 0.76 10.71
N ALA A 431 23.37 1.28 11.77
CA ALA A 431 24.06 1.59 13.02
C ALA A 431 24.76 0.34 13.62
N PRO A 432 25.97 0.48 14.21
CA PRO A 432 26.69 -0.63 14.84
C PRO A 432 25.91 -1.32 15.96
N SER A 433 24.93 -0.65 16.58
CA SER A 433 23.99 -1.25 17.53
C SER A 433 23.19 -2.42 16.94
N ASN A 434 23.01 -2.46 15.62
CA ASN A 434 22.32 -3.53 14.90
C ASN A 434 23.22 -4.78 14.71
N LEU A 435 24.52 -4.67 15.01
CA LEU A 435 25.45 -5.80 15.12
C LEU A 435 25.44 -6.42 16.52
N ALA A 436 24.79 -5.78 17.50
CA ALA A 436 24.71 -6.33 18.85
C ALA A 436 23.89 -7.64 18.83
N VAL A 437 24.61 -8.75 19.01
CA VAL A 437 24.16 -10.13 18.79
C VAL A 437 22.99 -10.55 19.69
N ALA A 438 22.86 -9.96 20.88
CA ALA A 438 21.87 -10.40 21.89
C ALA A 438 21.61 -9.32 22.94
N CYS A 439 20.42 -9.35 23.55
CA CYS A 439 20.13 -8.50 24.72
C CYS A 439 21.02 -8.87 25.92
N ALA A 440 21.22 -7.91 26.83
CA ALA A 440 22.07 -8.08 28.00
C ALA A 440 21.59 -9.18 28.95
N SER A 441 20.27 -9.30 29.14
CA SER A 441 19.63 -10.25 30.07
C SER A 441 18.30 -10.78 29.52
N GLY A 442 17.73 -11.80 30.16
CA GLY A 442 16.38 -12.29 29.85
C GLY A 442 15.29 -11.23 30.04
N LYS A 443 15.42 -10.39 31.09
CA LYS A 443 14.54 -9.23 31.31
C LYS A 443 14.56 -8.26 30.14
N ALA A 444 15.75 -7.88 29.67
CA ALA A 444 15.91 -6.95 28.55
C ALA A 444 15.26 -7.49 27.26
N TYR A 445 15.27 -8.80 27.04
CA TYR A 445 14.52 -9.42 25.95
C TYR A 445 13.01 -9.24 26.10
N VAL A 446 12.45 -9.54 27.28
CA VAL A 446 11.01 -9.41 27.57
C VAL A 446 10.56 -7.96 27.39
N GLU A 447 11.31 -7.01 27.95
CA GLU A 447 11.01 -5.57 27.85
C GLU A 447 11.04 -5.07 26.41
N ARG A 448 12.09 -5.43 25.65
CA ARG A 448 12.23 -5.08 24.24
C ARG A 448 11.04 -5.56 23.43
N TYR A 449 10.69 -6.85 23.53
CA TYR A 449 9.60 -7.41 22.74
C TYR A 449 8.22 -6.91 23.18
N ARG A 450 8.02 -6.68 24.47
CA ARG A 450 6.81 -6.03 24.97
C ARG A 450 6.65 -4.62 24.40
N ALA A 451 7.72 -3.82 24.37
CA ALA A 451 7.70 -2.49 23.76
C ALA A 451 7.37 -2.55 22.27
N LEU A 452 8.09 -3.38 21.51
CA LEU A 452 7.89 -3.53 20.06
C LEU A 452 6.48 -4.01 19.69
N LEU A 453 5.93 -4.97 20.44
CA LEU A 453 4.60 -5.53 20.15
C LEU A 453 3.46 -4.61 20.57
N LYS A 454 3.66 -3.73 21.56
CA LYS A 454 2.66 -2.75 22.02
C LYS A 454 2.50 -1.53 21.11
N GLN A 455 3.50 -1.19 20.29
CA GLN A 455 3.39 -0.05 19.37
C GLN A 455 2.25 -0.27 18.38
N GLU A 456 1.21 0.57 18.40
CA GLU A 456 0.06 0.44 17.50
C GLU A 456 0.43 0.75 16.05
N GLU A 457 1.14 1.85 15.84
CA GLU A 457 1.72 2.23 14.57
C GLU A 457 3.18 1.85 14.57
N LEU A 458 3.55 0.87 13.73
CA LEU A 458 4.96 0.67 13.43
C LEU A 458 5.40 1.88 12.63
N THR A 459 6.01 2.86 13.29
CA THR A 459 6.88 3.78 12.57
C THR A 459 7.92 2.92 11.86
N ALA A 460 8.26 3.29 10.63
CA ALA A 460 9.33 2.66 9.87
C ALA A 460 10.67 2.90 10.60
N ASP A 461 10.88 2.20 11.72
CA ASP A 461 12.12 2.26 12.47
C ASP A 461 13.17 1.59 11.60
N ALA A 462 13.91 2.44 10.88
CA ALA A 462 14.94 2.06 9.94
C ALA A 462 16.05 1.21 10.58
N ASN A 463 16.06 1.08 11.90
CA ASN A 463 17.05 0.33 12.66
C ASN A 463 16.67 -1.13 12.90
N LEU A 464 15.41 -1.54 12.71
CA LEU A 464 15.02 -2.94 12.89
C LEU A 464 15.48 -3.81 11.72
N SER A 465 15.95 -5.02 12.01
CA SER A 465 16.24 -6.04 10.99
C SER A 465 14.95 -6.59 10.39
N SER A 466 15.04 -7.14 9.17
CA SER A 466 13.90 -7.80 8.54
C SER A 466 13.36 -8.98 9.36
N TYR A 467 14.22 -9.67 10.12
CA TYR A 467 13.82 -10.75 11.01
C TYR A 467 13.02 -10.24 12.23
N THR A 468 13.47 -9.15 12.85
CA THR A 468 12.73 -8.53 13.96
C THR A 468 11.36 -8.04 13.49
N LEU A 469 11.30 -7.39 12.31
CA LEU A 469 10.02 -6.97 11.70
C LEU A 469 9.10 -8.15 11.40
N PHE A 470 9.63 -9.24 10.83
CA PHE A 470 8.88 -10.47 10.62
C PHE A 470 8.32 -11.02 11.94
N THR A 471 9.13 -11.03 13.00
CA THR A 471 8.72 -11.53 14.31
C THR A 471 7.60 -10.70 14.92
N ILE A 472 7.64 -9.37 14.76
CA ILE A 472 6.55 -8.47 15.16
C ILE A 472 5.28 -8.74 14.35
N LEU A 473 5.40 -8.84 13.01
CA LEU A 473 4.29 -9.18 12.12
C LEU A 473 3.63 -10.49 12.54
N LEU A 474 4.45 -11.51 12.81
CA LEU A 474 3.99 -12.85 13.20
C LEU A 474 3.25 -12.82 14.54
N GLY A 475 3.82 -12.17 15.56
CA GLY A 475 3.19 -12.03 16.88
C GLY A 475 1.85 -11.32 16.80
N LYS A 476 1.79 -10.15 16.14
CA LYS A 476 0.54 -9.40 15.97
C LYS A 476 -0.49 -10.16 15.12
N ASN A 477 -0.06 -10.88 14.08
CA ASN A 477 -0.95 -11.73 13.29
C ASN A 477 -1.51 -12.88 14.12
N LEU A 478 -0.69 -13.52 14.96
CA LEU A 478 -1.13 -14.58 15.87
C LEU A 478 -2.19 -14.06 16.86
N MET A 479 -1.97 -12.89 17.45
CA MET A 479 -2.95 -12.25 18.34
C MET A 479 -4.31 -12.11 17.63
N ARG A 480 -4.31 -11.55 16.41
CA ARG A 480 -5.54 -11.39 15.60
C ARG A 480 -6.20 -12.72 15.22
N LEU A 481 -5.42 -13.76 14.94
CA LEU A 481 -5.97 -15.09 14.65
C LEU A 481 -6.63 -15.72 15.88
N LEU A 482 -6.21 -15.36 17.10
CA LEU A 482 -6.75 -15.88 18.35
C LEU A 482 -7.95 -15.10 18.88
N GLU A 483 -8.18 -13.86 18.42
CA GLU A 483 -9.33 -13.01 18.80
C GLU A 483 -10.68 -13.67 18.51
N SER A 484 -10.76 -14.49 17.45
CA SER A 484 -12.00 -15.17 17.05
C SER A 484 -11.85 -16.69 17.05
N SER A 485 -12.88 -17.38 17.53
CA SER A 485 -12.97 -18.85 17.47
C SER A 485 -12.90 -19.37 16.02
N ALA A 486 -13.42 -18.58 15.06
CA ALA A 486 -13.41 -18.95 13.64
C ALA A 486 -11.99 -19.03 13.06
N THR A 487 -11.03 -18.25 13.56
CA THR A 487 -9.65 -18.19 13.05
C THR A 487 -8.64 -18.96 13.88
N ARG A 488 -9.03 -19.49 15.05
CA ARG A 488 -8.14 -20.24 15.96
C ARG A 488 -7.50 -21.48 15.31
N HIS A 489 -8.22 -22.17 14.42
CA HIS A 489 -7.67 -23.31 13.67
C HIS A 489 -6.50 -22.88 12.76
N GLN A 490 -6.54 -21.65 12.23
CA GLN A 490 -5.43 -21.09 11.45
C GLN A 490 -4.23 -20.78 12.35
N ALA A 491 -4.43 -20.22 13.54
CA ALA A 491 -3.36 -20.02 14.52
C ALA A 491 -2.63 -21.35 14.82
N GLN A 492 -3.37 -22.42 15.05
CA GLN A 492 -2.79 -23.76 15.28
C GLN A 492 -2.02 -24.29 14.05
N LYS A 493 -2.53 -24.06 12.84
CA LYS A 493 -1.82 -24.40 11.59
C LYS A 493 -0.49 -23.64 11.47
N LEU A 494 -0.48 -22.35 11.79
CA LEU A 494 0.73 -21.51 11.77
C LEU A 494 1.77 -21.99 12.79
N LEU A 495 1.34 -22.21 14.04
CA LEU A 495 2.19 -22.73 15.11
C LEU A 495 2.76 -24.11 14.76
N GLY A 496 1.93 -25.02 14.22
CA GLY A 496 2.38 -26.33 13.77
C GLY A 496 3.46 -26.25 12.67
N ARG A 497 3.30 -25.32 11.71
CA ARG A 497 4.31 -25.05 10.67
C ARG A 497 5.63 -24.52 11.25
N ILE A 498 5.57 -23.74 12.33
CA ILE A 498 6.77 -23.24 13.02
C ILE A 498 7.48 -24.37 13.75
N TYR A 499 6.76 -25.09 14.62
CA TYR A 499 7.36 -26.10 15.49
C TYR A 499 7.93 -27.31 14.74
N THR A 500 7.37 -27.67 13.58
CA THR A 500 7.87 -28.79 12.77
C THR A 500 9.25 -28.55 12.16
N LYS A 501 9.70 -27.28 12.04
CA LYS A 501 11.05 -26.94 11.55
C LYS A 501 12.14 -27.03 12.61
N PHE A 502 11.75 -27.20 13.88
CA PHE A 502 12.65 -27.27 15.01
C PHE A 502 12.85 -28.71 15.49
N SER A 503 13.81 -29.39 14.85
CA SER A 503 14.34 -30.69 15.30
C SER A 503 15.50 -30.50 16.28
N ALA A 504 15.82 -31.54 17.05
CA ALA A 504 16.99 -31.53 17.94
C ALA A 504 18.29 -31.19 17.20
N GLN A 505 18.46 -31.72 15.98
CA GLN A 505 19.60 -31.41 15.13
C GLN A 505 19.63 -29.94 14.71
N LYS A 506 18.48 -29.35 14.35
CA LYS A 506 18.39 -27.93 13.98
C LYS A 506 18.81 -27.03 15.14
N PHE A 507 18.38 -27.37 16.36
CA PHE A 507 18.74 -26.64 17.58
C PHE A 507 20.24 -26.66 17.87
N LEU A 508 20.88 -27.83 17.81
CA LEU A 508 22.33 -27.97 18.01
C LEU A 508 23.15 -27.22 16.95
N ALA A 509 22.59 -27.05 15.74
CA ALA A 509 23.21 -26.32 14.63
C ALA A 509 23.06 -24.79 14.72
N LEU A 510 22.31 -24.25 15.69
CA LEU A 510 22.20 -22.80 15.87
C LEU A 510 23.51 -22.23 16.43
N ASN A 511 23.97 -21.12 15.86
CA ASN A 511 25.01 -20.28 16.45
C ASN A 511 24.38 -19.30 17.47
N GLU A 512 25.17 -18.42 18.08
CA GLU A 512 24.67 -17.44 19.05
C GLU A 512 23.60 -16.51 18.45
N MET A 513 23.78 -16.07 17.20
CA MET A 513 22.76 -15.31 16.45
C MET A 513 21.47 -16.13 16.25
N GLY A 514 21.59 -17.40 15.90
CA GLY A 514 20.44 -18.29 15.72
C GLY A 514 19.65 -18.51 17.01
N ILE A 515 20.34 -18.57 18.15
CA ILE A 515 19.70 -18.64 19.48
C ILE A 515 19.03 -17.30 19.81
N HIS A 516 19.66 -16.17 19.51
CA HIS A 516 19.02 -14.85 19.65
C HIS A 516 17.71 -14.78 18.87
N HIS A 517 17.72 -15.08 17.57
CA HIS A 517 16.52 -15.11 16.73
C HIS A 517 15.45 -16.11 17.23
N LEU A 518 15.89 -17.26 17.74
CA LEU A 518 14.96 -18.22 18.37
C LEU A 518 14.24 -17.61 19.58
N ILE A 519 14.97 -16.91 20.45
CA ILE A 519 14.43 -16.24 21.64
C ILE A 519 13.44 -15.14 21.21
N GLU A 520 13.83 -14.31 20.24
CA GLU A 520 12.97 -13.28 19.65
C GLU A 520 11.61 -13.86 19.19
N LEU A 521 11.66 -14.93 18.41
CA LEU A 521 10.47 -15.64 17.94
C LEU A 521 9.63 -16.19 19.10
N PHE A 522 10.26 -16.91 20.02
CA PHE A 522 9.55 -17.56 21.13
C PHE A 522 8.87 -16.54 22.04
N LEU A 523 9.50 -15.39 22.28
CA LEU A 523 8.92 -14.31 23.07
C LEU A 523 7.74 -13.67 22.35
N ALA A 524 7.83 -13.43 21.05
CA ALA A 524 6.67 -12.92 20.31
C ALA A 524 5.49 -13.89 20.33
N LEU A 525 5.74 -15.20 20.20
CA LEU A 525 4.70 -16.22 20.33
C LEU A 525 4.12 -16.29 21.75
N ALA A 526 4.96 -16.22 22.79
CA ALA A 526 4.53 -16.29 24.18
C ALA A 526 3.74 -15.04 24.62
N ILE A 527 4.15 -13.85 24.15
CA ILE A 527 3.49 -12.59 24.51
C ILE A 527 2.15 -12.43 23.79
N CYS A 528 2.07 -12.81 22.51
CA CYS A 528 0.88 -12.60 21.69
C CYS A 528 -0.06 -13.81 21.60
N GLY A 529 0.43 -15.00 21.95
CA GLY A 529 -0.34 -16.24 21.87
C GLY A 529 -1.07 -16.61 23.16
N ASP A 530 -1.71 -17.77 23.15
CA ASP A 530 -2.24 -18.39 24.36
C ASP A 530 -1.08 -18.94 25.20
N PHE A 531 -0.68 -18.18 26.21
CA PHE A 531 0.52 -18.49 27.00
C PHE A 531 0.39 -19.83 27.72
N GLU A 532 -0.78 -20.18 28.27
CA GLU A 532 -0.97 -21.44 29.00
C GLU A 532 -0.78 -22.65 28.09
N GLU A 533 -1.21 -22.55 26.84
CA GLU A 533 -1.04 -23.62 25.84
C GLU A 533 0.38 -23.65 25.25
N LEU A 534 1.00 -22.48 25.05
CA LEU A 534 2.27 -22.34 24.34
C LEU A 534 3.48 -22.51 25.25
N ALA A 535 3.43 -22.00 26.49
CA ALA A 535 4.58 -21.96 27.38
C ALA A 535 5.19 -23.35 27.61
N PRO A 536 4.43 -24.43 27.86
CA PRO A 536 4.99 -25.79 27.98
C PRO A 536 5.69 -26.28 26.71
N LYS A 537 5.18 -25.92 25.53
CA LYS A 537 5.78 -26.30 24.24
C LYS A 537 7.09 -25.53 24.00
N LEU A 538 7.09 -24.23 24.30
CA LEU A 538 8.26 -23.36 24.15
C LEU A 538 9.37 -23.74 25.13
N SER A 539 9.03 -23.99 26.41
CA SER A 539 10.00 -24.43 27.42
C SER A 539 10.59 -25.78 27.08
N ALA A 540 9.79 -26.75 26.64
CA ALA A 540 10.28 -28.05 26.17
C ALA A 540 11.22 -27.93 24.96
N LYS A 541 10.91 -27.05 24.00
CA LYS A 541 11.78 -26.78 22.85
C LYS A 541 13.09 -26.13 23.27
N LEU A 542 13.07 -25.17 24.20
CA LEU A 542 14.29 -24.53 24.68
C LEU A 542 15.16 -25.51 25.49
N LEU A 543 14.54 -26.31 26.37
CA LEU A 543 15.21 -27.39 27.11
C LEU A 543 15.83 -28.46 26.20
N SER A 544 15.37 -28.61 24.96
CA SER A 544 16.01 -29.55 24.03
C SER A 544 17.42 -29.12 23.59
N ILE A 545 17.79 -27.86 23.84
CA ILE A 545 19.15 -27.35 23.68
C ILE A 545 19.93 -27.67 24.97
N ALA A 546 20.43 -28.89 25.09
CA ALA A 546 21.18 -29.31 26.28
C ALA A 546 22.49 -28.51 26.43
N LEU A 547 22.64 -27.81 27.57
CA LEU A 547 23.77 -26.92 27.82
C LEU A 547 25.14 -27.63 27.75
N ASP A 548 25.22 -28.89 28.17
CA ASP A 548 26.44 -29.72 28.13
C ASP A 548 26.88 -30.12 26.70
N LYS A 549 26.00 -29.93 25.71
CA LYS A 549 26.26 -30.25 24.30
C LYS A 549 26.66 -29.05 23.45
N ILE A 550 26.71 -27.86 24.03
CA ILE A 550 27.00 -26.61 23.31
C ILE A 550 28.14 -25.82 23.97
N PRO A 551 28.89 -24.99 23.20
CA PRO A 551 29.94 -24.12 23.73
C PRO A 551 29.42 -23.03 24.67
N ALA A 552 30.31 -22.52 25.53
CA ALA A 552 30.01 -21.53 26.57
C ALA A 552 29.21 -20.30 26.08
N GLY A 553 29.60 -19.67 24.97
CA GLY A 553 28.87 -18.50 24.44
C GLY A 553 27.41 -18.81 24.07
N ARG A 554 27.15 -20.02 23.56
CA ARG A 554 25.79 -20.51 23.29
C ARG A 554 25.05 -20.86 24.57
N GLN A 555 25.73 -21.40 25.60
CA GLN A 555 25.10 -21.68 26.90
C GLN A 555 24.56 -20.40 27.54
N ILE A 556 25.35 -19.32 27.52
CA ILE A 556 24.96 -17.99 28.00
C ILE A 556 23.73 -17.48 27.23
N ALA A 557 23.72 -17.59 25.90
CA ALA A 557 22.60 -17.15 25.09
C ALA A 557 21.31 -17.94 25.41
N VAL A 558 21.40 -19.27 25.52
CA VAL A 558 20.26 -20.15 25.86
C VAL A 558 19.74 -19.84 27.27
N ALA A 559 20.63 -19.63 28.24
CA ALA A 559 20.27 -19.27 29.60
C ALA A 559 19.47 -17.95 29.67
N LYS A 560 19.84 -16.94 28.86
CA LYS A 560 19.04 -15.70 28.75
C LYS A 560 17.63 -15.97 28.24
N GLY A 561 17.49 -16.89 27.28
CA GLY A 561 16.19 -17.35 26.79
C GLY A 561 15.35 -18.04 27.86
N HIS A 562 15.98 -18.91 28.67
CA HIS A 562 15.30 -19.57 29.80
C HIS A 562 14.79 -18.55 30.79
N MET A 563 15.63 -17.59 31.18
CA MET A 563 15.21 -16.53 32.10
C MET A 563 14.10 -15.66 31.53
N ALA A 564 14.16 -15.30 30.25
CA ALA A 564 13.09 -14.54 29.61
C ALA A 564 11.75 -15.29 29.68
N LEU A 565 11.73 -16.61 29.44
CA LEU A 565 10.50 -17.40 29.50
C LEU A 565 10.03 -17.59 30.95
N LEU A 566 10.93 -17.87 31.90
CA LEU A 566 10.61 -18.00 33.33
C LEU A 566 10.00 -16.72 33.91
N ILE A 567 10.50 -15.55 33.51
CA ILE A 567 9.91 -14.26 33.86
C ILE A 567 8.46 -14.19 33.37
N LEU A 568 8.18 -14.60 32.13
CA LEU A 568 6.80 -14.65 31.63
C LEU A 568 5.93 -15.66 32.40
N TYR A 569 6.46 -16.82 32.79
CA TYR A 569 5.73 -17.77 33.64
C TYR A 569 5.32 -17.14 34.97
N ALA A 570 6.26 -16.45 35.62
CA ALA A 570 6.03 -15.79 36.90
C ALA A 570 5.01 -14.65 36.78
N GLU A 571 5.15 -13.77 35.77
CA GLU A 571 4.20 -12.70 35.47
C GLU A 571 2.77 -13.23 35.21
N ARG A 572 2.67 -14.39 34.54
CA ARG A 572 1.39 -15.05 34.23
C ARG A 572 0.88 -15.97 35.34
N ARG A 573 1.59 -16.04 36.46
CA ARG A 573 1.21 -16.85 37.64
C ARG A 573 1.10 -18.36 37.32
N CYS A 574 1.90 -18.85 36.38
CA CYS A 574 1.90 -20.25 35.97
C CYS A 574 2.85 -21.12 36.81
N GLU A 575 2.61 -22.42 36.86
CA GLU A 575 3.52 -23.41 37.48
C GLU A 575 4.87 -23.47 36.76
N ILE A 576 5.96 -23.33 37.52
CA ILE A 576 7.34 -23.30 37.05
C ILE A 576 8.10 -24.57 37.44
N GLY A 577 7.64 -25.30 38.47
CA GLY A 577 8.43 -26.34 39.15
C GLY A 577 9.10 -27.38 38.24
N GLU A 578 8.36 -27.97 37.30
CA GLU A 578 8.91 -28.94 36.35
C GLU A 578 9.95 -28.31 35.42
N TYR A 579 9.70 -27.09 34.95
CA TYR A 579 10.60 -26.37 34.07
C TYR A 579 11.89 -25.97 34.78
N ALA A 580 11.79 -25.39 35.98
CA ALA A 580 12.94 -25.04 36.81
C ALA A 580 13.79 -26.27 37.12
N THR A 581 13.17 -27.38 37.56
CA THR A 581 13.89 -28.63 37.87
C THR A 581 14.75 -29.10 36.69
N LYS A 582 14.18 -29.14 35.48
CA LYS A 582 14.91 -29.56 34.27
C LYS A 582 16.02 -28.60 33.87
N LEU A 583 15.82 -27.30 34.06
CA LEU A 583 16.86 -26.30 33.81
C LEU A 583 18.03 -26.44 34.79
N LEU A 584 17.75 -26.62 36.08
CA LEU A 584 18.77 -26.81 37.11
C LEU A 584 19.57 -28.10 36.91
N GLN A 585 18.95 -29.15 36.40
CA GLN A 585 19.67 -30.36 35.97
C GLN A 585 20.68 -30.06 34.85
N GLN A 586 20.32 -29.21 33.88
CA GLN A 586 21.27 -28.80 32.82
C GLN A 586 22.39 -27.91 33.36
N LEU A 587 22.10 -27.02 34.32
CA LEU A 587 23.12 -26.21 35.00
C LEU A 587 24.12 -27.09 35.76
N THR A 588 23.62 -28.09 36.48
CA THR A 588 24.44 -29.08 37.17
C THR A 588 25.32 -29.86 36.19
N ALA A 589 24.78 -30.23 35.03
CA ALA A 589 25.50 -30.97 33.99
C ALA A 589 26.69 -30.20 33.39
N ILE A 590 26.69 -28.87 33.49
CA ILE A 590 27.83 -28.01 33.11
C ILE A 590 28.67 -27.58 34.32
N ASN A 591 28.59 -28.31 35.44
CA ASN A 591 29.29 -28.04 36.69
C ASN A 591 29.02 -26.63 37.24
N ASN A 592 27.79 -26.13 37.10
CA ASN A 592 27.38 -24.81 37.58
C ASN A 592 28.28 -23.68 37.06
N ASP A 593 28.56 -23.69 35.75
CA ASP A 593 29.38 -22.66 35.08
C ASP A 593 29.02 -21.25 35.56
N LEU A 594 30.02 -20.50 36.04
CA LEU A 594 29.81 -19.21 36.69
C LEU A 594 29.15 -18.18 35.76
N SER A 595 29.43 -18.24 34.46
CA SER A 595 28.88 -17.28 33.49
C SER A 595 27.39 -17.54 33.27
N VAL A 596 27.00 -18.81 33.19
CA VAL A 596 25.60 -19.22 33.09
C VAL A 596 24.86 -18.95 34.41
N SER A 597 25.43 -19.33 35.55
CA SER A 597 24.85 -19.07 36.88
C SER A 597 24.61 -17.58 37.11
N LYS A 598 25.53 -16.71 36.67
CA LYS A 598 25.34 -15.25 36.73
C LYS A 598 24.11 -14.80 35.94
N VAL A 599 23.92 -15.30 34.71
CA VAL A 599 22.75 -14.96 33.90
C VAL A 599 21.45 -15.39 34.57
N LEU A 600 21.43 -16.56 35.19
CA LEU A 600 20.26 -17.05 35.92
C LEU A 600 19.99 -16.16 37.15
N ALA A 601 21.02 -15.90 37.96
CA ALA A 601 20.93 -15.05 39.14
C ALA A 601 20.40 -13.64 38.82
N ASP A 602 20.90 -13.01 37.75
CA ASP A 602 20.49 -11.69 37.30
C ASP A 602 18.98 -11.59 36.96
N GLY A 603 18.32 -12.71 36.65
CA GLY A 603 16.88 -12.75 36.36
C GLY A 603 15.99 -13.19 37.52
N LEU A 604 16.55 -13.69 38.63
CA LEU A 604 15.76 -14.21 39.75
C LEU A 604 14.91 -13.14 40.43
N LEU A 605 15.44 -11.92 40.55
CA LEU A 605 14.71 -10.80 41.18
C LEU A 605 13.36 -10.58 40.49
N GLU A 606 13.32 -10.57 39.16
CA GLU A 606 12.08 -10.36 38.39
C GLU A 606 11.07 -11.48 38.63
N ILE A 607 11.53 -12.72 38.77
CA ILE A 607 10.65 -13.86 39.07
C ILE A 607 10.07 -13.72 40.48
N PHE A 608 10.91 -13.42 41.47
CA PHE A 608 10.50 -13.33 42.87
C PHE A 608 9.63 -12.11 43.17
N MET A 609 9.78 -11.02 42.40
CA MET A 609 8.86 -9.88 42.45
C MET A 609 7.41 -10.25 42.09
N HIS A 610 7.20 -11.38 41.41
CA HIS A 610 5.88 -11.92 41.07
C HIS A 610 5.45 -13.13 41.92
N ALA A 611 6.26 -13.54 42.90
CA ALA A 611 5.96 -14.63 43.82
C ALA A 611 5.19 -14.13 45.05
N ASP A 612 3.97 -14.64 45.24
CA ASP A 612 3.15 -14.29 46.42
C ASP A 612 3.51 -15.19 47.62
N ASP A 613 3.72 -16.49 47.38
CA ASP A 613 3.96 -17.51 48.42
C ASP A 613 4.94 -18.63 48.01
N PHE A 614 5.61 -18.48 46.86
CA PHE A 614 6.60 -19.43 46.30
C PHE A 614 6.08 -20.85 46.02
N ARG A 615 4.76 -21.07 45.99
CA ARG A 615 4.18 -22.42 45.82
C ARG A 615 4.21 -22.95 44.40
N ARG A 616 4.48 -22.12 43.39
CA ARG A 616 4.48 -22.51 41.97
C ARG A 616 5.84 -23.02 41.50
N GLY A 617 6.72 -23.36 42.44
CA GLY A 617 8.07 -23.84 42.17
C GLY A 617 9.14 -22.76 42.14
N GLU A 618 8.82 -21.49 42.48
CA GLU A 618 9.83 -20.42 42.54
C GLU A 618 10.92 -20.72 43.58
N HIS A 619 10.57 -21.40 44.69
CA HIS A 619 11.53 -21.80 45.73
C HIS A 619 12.66 -22.69 45.21
N LEU A 620 12.42 -23.48 44.15
CA LEU A 620 13.45 -24.34 43.56
C LEU A 620 14.62 -23.55 42.97
N LEU A 621 14.39 -22.28 42.58
CA LEU A 621 15.41 -21.40 42.03
C LEU A 621 16.28 -20.73 43.11
N ILE A 622 15.94 -20.92 44.40
CA ILE A 622 16.72 -20.43 45.55
C ILE A 622 17.81 -21.44 45.93
N ASP A 623 17.54 -22.74 45.75
CA ASP A 623 18.45 -23.84 46.11
C ASP A 623 19.52 -24.14 45.03
N ALA A 624 19.54 -23.36 43.95
CA ALA A 624 20.44 -23.44 42.81
C ALA A 624 21.62 -22.48 42.93
#